data_AF-A0A2G5S8U1-F1
#
_entry.id   AF-A0A2G5S8U1-F1
#
_cell.length_a   1.000
_cell.length_b   1.000
_cell.length_c   1.000
_cell.angle_alpha   90.00
_cell.angle_beta   90.00
_cell.angle_gamma   90.00
#
_symmetry.space_group_name_H-M   'P 1'
#
loop_
_entity.id
_entity.type
_entity.pdbx_description
1 polymer ?
#
loop_
_entity_poly.entity_id
_entity_poly.type
_entity_poly.pdbx_seq_one_letter_code
_entity_poly.pdbx_strand_id
1 'polypeptide(L)'
;NLTPFQLHISEHDTYYYIMKKSVVWMQSREFQKLTKPFDKHEFDISPAVVNAFYSPEKNAITFPAGILQPPFFSGTFPKAVNYGAIGAVIGHEITHGFDDQGSQYDKDGNLHNWWSESSLQAFDKRRRCIVEQYGNYTVPKTSFRVNGKLTQGENIADNGGVKEAFQAYQNYVQENGEEPRLPGLQQYSNEQIFFVSYAHFWCGKKKEAAAMQQVLTDEHSPEVFRVIGVLSNMEAFADVYKCPKNSPVNPDYKCIVW
;
A
#
# COMPACT_ATOMS: atom_id res chain seq x y z
N ASN A 1 26.74 -32.41 -22.16
CA ASN A 1 25.64 -31.52 -22.58
C ASN A 1 25.09 -30.79 -21.36
N LEU A 2 25.76 -29.72 -20.95
CA LEU A 2 25.26 -28.82 -19.91
C LEU A 2 24.11 -28.03 -20.54
N THR A 3 22.94 -28.03 -19.93
CA THR A 3 21.87 -27.08 -20.26
C THR A 3 22.48 -25.67 -20.23
N PRO A 4 22.48 -24.91 -21.33
CA PRO A 4 23.37 -23.75 -21.52
C PRO A 4 23.17 -22.57 -20.54
N PHE A 5 22.30 -22.70 -19.53
CA PHE A 5 21.83 -21.60 -18.70
C PHE A 5 21.66 -21.96 -17.21
N GLN A 6 22.34 -23.00 -16.72
CA GLN A 6 22.43 -23.22 -15.28
C GLN A 6 23.47 -22.29 -14.66
N LEU A 7 23.12 -21.66 -13.53
CA LEU A 7 24.07 -20.92 -12.71
C LEU A 7 25.07 -21.92 -12.10
N HIS A 8 26.33 -21.85 -12.54
CA HIS A 8 27.40 -22.69 -12.01
C HIS A 8 28.34 -21.87 -11.11
N ILE A 9 28.27 -22.13 -9.81
CA ILE A 9 29.17 -21.55 -8.80
C ILE A 9 30.16 -22.64 -8.35
N SER A 10 31.45 -22.31 -8.36
CA SER A 10 32.56 -23.15 -7.90
C SER A 10 33.08 -22.68 -6.55
N GLU A 11 33.63 -23.59 -5.75
CA GLU A 11 34.28 -23.29 -4.47
C GLU A 11 35.51 -22.35 -4.62
N HIS A 12 36.10 -22.28 -5.81
CA HIS A 12 37.21 -21.37 -6.11
C HIS A 12 36.74 -20.00 -6.64
N ASP A 13 35.43 -19.79 -6.84
CA ASP A 13 34.94 -18.50 -7.29
C ASP A 13 35.07 -17.46 -6.17
N THR A 14 35.74 -16.37 -6.46
CA THR A 14 35.73 -15.20 -5.57
C THR A 14 34.34 -14.56 -5.55
N TYR A 15 34.06 -13.73 -4.55
CA TYR A 15 32.82 -12.95 -4.48
C TYR A 15 32.53 -12.19 -5.79
N TYR A 16 33.55 -11.60 -6.41
CA TYR A 16 33.41 -10.92 -7.71
C TYR A 16 32.91 -11.87 -8.80
N TYR A 17 33.47 -13.07 -8.90
CA TYR A 17 33.05 -14.04 -9.91
C TYR A 17 31.67 -14.60 -9.63
N ILE A 18 31.33 -14.85 -8.36
CA ILE A 18 29.97 -15.26 -7.97
C ILE A 18 28.97 -14.20 -8.44
N MET A 19 29.18 -12.92 -8.08
CA MET A 19 28.28 -11.83 -8.46
C MET A 19 28.16 -11.67 -9.98
N LYS A 20 29.29 -11.71 -10.70
CA LYS A 20 29.31 -11.62 -12.17
C LYS A 20 28.49 -12.75 -12.80
N LYS A 21 28.67 -14.00 -12.34
CA LYS A 21 27.93 -15.16 -12.86
C LYS A 21 26.44 -15.05 -12.55
N SER A 22 26.07 -14.65 -11.34
CA SER A 22 24.67 -14.45 -10.94
C SER A 22 23.97 -13.41 -11.81
N VAL A 23 24.59 -12.24 -12.05
CA VAL A 23 24.00 -11.18 -12.89
C VAL A 23 23.81 -11.64 -14.33
N VAL A 24 24.82 -12.31 -14.93
CA VAL A 24 24.71 -12.84 -16.30
C VAL A 24 23.59 -13.87 -16.39
N TRP A 25 23.50 -14.77 -15.41
CA TRP A 25 22.44 -15.77 -15.34
C TRP A 25 21.05 -15.14 -15.21
N MET A 26 20.88 -14.17 -14.31
CA MET A 26 19.60 -13.46 -14.12
C MET A 26 19.14 -12.76 -15.40
N GLN A 27 20.01 -11.99 -16.07
CA GLN A 27 19.66 -11.33 -17.32
C GLN A 27 19.30 -12.33 -18.42
N SER A 28 20.07 -13.42 -18.53
CA SER A 28 19.80 -14.47 -19.52
C SER A 28 18.45 -15.13 -19.30
N ARG A 29 18.05 -15.36 -18.03
CA ARG A 29 16.73 -15.90 -17.68
C ARG A 29 15.61 -14.96 -18.12
N GLU A 30 15.74 -13.64 -17.90
CA GLU A 30 14.72 -12.68 -18.31
C GLU A 30 14.60 -12.58 -19.83
N PHE A 31 15.71 -12.55 -20.59
CA PHE A 31 15.66 -12.56 -22.06
C PHE A 31 14.98 -13.82 -22.62
N GLN A 32 15.09 -14.97 -21.95
CA GLN A 32 14.40 -16.18 -22.38
C GLN A 32 12.89 -16.13 -22.19
N LYS A 33 12.37 -15.24 -21.35
CA LYS A 33 10.92 -15.07 -21.22
C LYS A 33 10.30 -14.51 -22.49
N LEU A 34 11.06 -13.77 -23.31
CA LEU A 34 10.58 -13.21 -24.59
C LEU A 34 10.14 -14.27 -25.60
N THR A 35 10.64 -15.51 -25.49
CA THR A 35 10.28 -16.61 -26.41
C THR A 35 9.21 -17.53 -25.84
N LYS A 36 8.69 -17.22 -24.65
CA LYS A 36 7.68 -18.00 -23.94
C LYS A 36 6.39 -17.18 -23.80
N PRO A 37 5.23 -17.85 -23.65
CA PRO A 37 4.01 -17.16 -23.25
C PRO A 37 4.19 -16.44 -21.90
N PHE A 38 3.44 -15.36 -21.71
CA PHE A 38 3.39 -14.66 -20.43
C PHE A 38 2.86 -15.58 -19.31
N ASP A 39 3.62 -15.73 -18.24
CA ASP A 39 3.23 -16.51 -17.07
C ASP A 39 2.66 -15.60 -15.98
N LYS A 40 1.33 -15.54 -15.89
CA LYS A 40 0.62 -14.77 -14.87
C LYS A 40 0.77 -15.32 -13.44
N HIS A 41 1.29 -16.54 -13.29
CA HIS A 41 1.45 -17.21 -11.98
C HIS A 41 2.89 -17.12 -11.44
N GLU A 42 3.82 -16.51 -12.19
CA GLU A 42 5.18 -16.29 -11.71
C GLU A 42 5.19 -15.23 -10.58
N PHE A 43 5.83 -15.56 -9.47
CA PHE A 43 6.15 -14.59 -8.41
C PHE A 43 7.46 -13.88 -8.75
N ASP A 44 7.42 -12.55 -8.83
CA ASP A 44 8.60 -11.74 -9.14
C ASP A 44 9.42 -11.40 -7.88
N ILE A 45 8.85 -11.62 -6.70
CA ILE A 45 9.40 -11.19 -5.42
C ILE A 45 9.66 -12.40 -4.51
N SER A 46 10.76 -12.34 -3.76
CA SER A 46 11.11 -13.36 -2.77
C SER A 46 10.07 -13.42 -1.63
N PRO A 47 9.71 -14.62 -1.13
CA PRO A 47 8.81 -14.77 0.01
C PRO A 47 9.34 -14.14 1.31
N ALA A 48 10.64 -13.85 1.39
CA ALA A 48 11.28 -13.23 2.56
C ALA A 48 11.17 -11.70 2.59
N VAL A 49 10.58 -11.07 1.55
CA VAL A 49 10.40 -9.61 1.50
C VAL A 49 9.31 -9.17 2.47
N VAL A 50 9.56 -8.08 3.19
CA VAL A 50 8.57 -7.40 4.05
C VAL A 50 7.95 -6.27 3.23
N ASN A 51 7.05 -6.61 2.33
CA ASN A 51 6.28 -5.67 1.50
C ASN A 51 5.04 -6.36 0.92
N ALA A 52 4.18 -5.65 0.20
CA ALA A 52 3.10 -6.19 -0.63
C ALA A 52 3.09 -5.48 -1.99
N PHE A 53 2.41 -6.07 -2.98
CA PHE A 53 2.43 -5.57 -4.36
C PHE A 53 1.16 -5.91 -5.14
N TYR A 54 0.77 -5.01 -6.03
CA TYR A 54 -0.16 -5.25 -7.13
C TYR A 54 0.58 -5.24 -8.48
N SER A 55 0.24 -6.17 -9.37
CA SER A 55 0.69 -6.16 -10.77
C SER A 55 -0.52 -5.98 -11.70
N PRO A 56 -0.60 -4.86 -12.45
CA PRO A 56 -1.70 -4.61 -13.38
C PRO A 56 -1.82 -5.68 -14.48
N GLU A 57 -0.70 -6.11 -15.04
CA GLU A 57 -0.63 -7.06 -16.16
C GLU A 57 -1.04 -8.47 -15.74
N LYS A 58 -0.87 -8.80 -14.45
CA LYS A 58 -1.32 -10.07 -13.87
C LYS A 58 -2.72 -9.96 -13.24
N ASN A 59 -3.22 -8.74 -13.04
CA ASN A 59 -4.35 -8.41 -12.18
C ASN A 59 -4.30 -9.22 -10.87
N ALA A 60 -3.16 -9.11 -10.18
CA ALA A 60 -2.83 -9.96 -9.03
C ALA A 60 -2.22 -9.15 -7.90
N ILE A 61 -2.65 -9.45 -6.68
CA ILE A 61 -2.08 -8.95 -5.42
C ILE A 61 -1.19 -10.03 -4.79
N THR A 62 -0.02 -9.63 -4.29
CA THR A 62 1.00 -10.54 -3.76
C THR A 62 1.38 -10.14 -2.34
N PHE A 63 1.22 -11.09 -1.41
CA PHE A 63 1.62 -10.97 0.00
C PHE A 63 2.69 -12.01 0.33
N PRO A 64 3.99 -11.66 0.22
CA PRO A 64 5.09 -12.50 0.69
C PRO A 64 4.91 -12.92 2.15
N ALA A 65 5.43 -14.09 2.52
CA ALA A 65 5.41 -14.55 3.92
C ALA A 65 6.08 -13.55 4.88
N GLY A 66 7.05 -12.77 4.40
CA GLY A 66 7.77 -11.75 5.17
C GLY A 66 6.89 -10.59 5.66
N ILE A 67 5.77 -10.23 5.01
CA ILE A 67 4.86 -9.20 5.57
C ILE A 67 3.80 -9.79 6.51
N LEU A 68 3.54 -11.10 6.43
CA LEU A 68 2.50 -11.81 7.21
C LEU A 68 2.95 -12.15 8.64
N GLN A 69 3.47 -11.14 9.35
CA GLN A 69 3.97 -11.23 10.72
C GLN A 69 3.62 -9.96 11.51
N PRO A 70 3.79 -9.94 12.85
CA PRO A 70 3.61 -8.73 13.63
C PRO A 70 4.51 -7.58 13.13
N PRO A 71 4.03 -6.32 13.12
CA PRO A 71 2.73 -5.87 13.64
C PRO A 71 1.55 -6.06 12.67
N PHE A 72 1.77 -6.51 11.43
CA PHE A 72 0.72 -6.59 10.42
C PHE A 72 -0.29 -7.70 10.71
N PHE A 73 0.19 -8.90 11.04
CA PHE A 73 -0.67 -10.06 11.23
C PHE A 73 -0.20 -11.00 12.33
N SER A 74 -1.16 -11.50 13.11
CA SER A 74 -1.05 -12.75 13.85
C SER A 74 -2.44 -13.39 13.98
N GLY A 75 -2.50 -14.71 13.90
CA GLY A 75 -3.73 -15.46 14.18
C GLY A 75 -4.28 -15.24 15.60
N THR A 76 -3.42 -14.82 16.53
CA THR A 76 -3.77 -14.58 17.94
C THR A 76 -4.09 -13.11 18.27
N PHE A 77 -3.92 -12.19 17.32
CA PHE A 77 -4.26 -10.78 17.56
C PHE A 77 -5.77 -10.54 17.46
N PRO A 78 -6.31 -9.54 18.21
CA PRO A 78 -7.67 -9.08 17.99
C PRO A 78 -7.87 -8.68 16.53
N LYS A 79 -9.07 -8.93 16.00
CA LYS A 79 -9.40 -8.59 14.61
C LYS A 79 -9.26 -7.11 14.34
N ALA A 80 -9.61 -6.24 15.28
CA ALA A 80 -9.37 -4.80 15.11
C ALA A 80 -7.91 -4.48 14.74
N VAL A 81 -6.94 -5.19 15.33
CA VAL A 81 -5.50 -5.02 15.02
C VAL A 81 -5.19 -5.55 13.62
N ASN A 82 -5.59 -6.78 13.32
CA ASN A 82 -5.32 -7.41 12.01
C ASN A 82 -5.97 -6.63 10.85
N TYR A 83 -7.24 -6.23 10.98
CA TYR A 83 -7.92 -5.45 9.95
C TYR A 83 -7.31 -4.04 9.83
N GLY A 84 -6.95 -3.40 10.94
CA GLY A 84 -6.29 -2.08 10.90
C GLY A 84 -4.87 -2.11 10.33
N ALA A 85 -4.20 -3.28 10.36
CA ALA A 85 -2.86 -3.45 9.81
C ALA A 85 -2.89 -4.23 8.49
N ILE A 86 -2.74 -5.56 8.49
CA ILE A 86 -2.71 -6.32 7.23
C ILE A 86 -3.99 -6.16 6.40
N GLY A 87 -5.16 -5.94 7.02
CA GLY A 87 -6.39 -5.66 6.29
C GLY A 87 -6.31 -4.36 5.47
N ALA A 88 -5.74 -3.29 6.05
CA ALA A 88 -5.49 -2.05 5.34
C ALA A 88 -4.49 -2.23 4.18
N VAL A 89 -3.44 -3.04 4.37
CA VAL A 89 -2.50 -3.39 3.29
C VAL A 89 -3.20 -4.20 2.20
N ILE A 90 -4.08 -5.14 2.56
CA ILE A 90 -4.86 -5.91 1.57
C ILE A 90 -5.76 -5.00 0.74
N GLY A 91 -6.51 -4.11 1.39
CA GLY A 91 -7.33 -3.13 0.69
C GLY A 91 -6.50 -2.17 -0.16
N HIS A 92 -5.29 -1.81 0.28
CA HIS A 92 -4.35 -0.99 -0.46
C HIS A 92 -3.97 -1.64 -1.80
N GLU A 93 -3.52 -2.90 -1.78
CA GLU A 93 -3.18 -3.64 -3.00
C GLU A 93 -4.38 -3.90 -3.91
N ILE A 94 -5.58 -4.10 -3.36
CA ILE A 94 -6.81 -4.19 -4.15
C ILE A 94 -7.09 -2.86 -4.85
N THR A 95 -6.96 -1.76 -4.11
CA THR A 95 -7.24 -0.41 -4.61
C THR A 95 -6.25 0.00 -5.71
N HIS A 96 -5.02 -0.52 -5.73
CA HIS A 96 -4.08 -0.32 -6.84
C HIS A 96 -4.64 -0.77 -8.19
N GLY A 97 -5.51 -1.78 -8.23
CA GLY A 97 -6.23 -2.15 -9.46
C GLY A 97 -7.15 -1.06 -10.01
N PHE A 98 -7.42 -0.02 -9.23
CA PHE A 98 -8.34 1.06 -9.54
C PHE A 98 -7.74 2.46 -9.27
N ASP A 99 -6.43 2.57 -9.04
CA ASP A 99 -5.77 3.87 -8.89
C ASP A 99 -5.59 4.59 -10.24
N ASP A 100 -4.78 5.65 -10.31
CA ASP A 100 -4.57 6.38 -11.57
C ASP A 100 -3.91 5.57 -12.69
N GLN A 101 -3.13 4.54 -12.35
CA GLN A 101 -2.47 3.65 -13.32
C GLN A 101 -3.27 2.36 -13.52
N GLY A 102 -3.59 1.65 -12.43
CA GLY A 102 -4.27 0.36 -12.49
C GLY A 102 -5.66 0.44 -13.11
N SER A 103 -6.39 1.55 -12.91
CA SER A 103 -7.70 1.75 -13.56
C SER A 103 -7.66 1.79 -15.09
N GLN A 104 -6.48 1.90 -15.71
CA GLN A 104 -6.30 1.85 -17.16
C GLN A 104 -6.22 0.40 -17.70
N TYR A 105 -6.08 -0.59 -16.81
CA TYR A 105 -5.98 -2.00 -17.14
C TYR A 105 -7.32 -2.71 -16.93
N ASP A 106 -7.72 -3.56 -17.87
CA ASP A 106 -8.93 -4.37 -17.72
C ASP A 106 -8.70 -5.59 -16.80
N LYS A 107 -9.76 -6.37 -16.58
CA LYS A 107 -9.73 -7.56 -15.71
C LYS A 107 -8.70 -8.63 -16.12
N ASP A 108 -8.25 -8.62 -17.38
CA ASP A 108 -7.32 -9.59 -17.94
C ASP A 108 -5.89 -9.01 -18.00
N GLY A 109 -5.68 -7.80 -17.48
CA GLY A 109 -4.38 -7.13 -17.41
C GLY A 109 -3.98 -6.41 -18.70
N ASN A 110 -4.93 -6.10 -19.59
CA ASN A 110 -4.63 -5.36 -20.82
C ASN A 110 -4.85 -3.86 -20.62
N LEU A 111 -3.92 -3.05 -21.12
CA LEU A 111 -4.10 -1.60 -21.19
C LEU A 111 -5.19 -1.26 -22.21
N HIS A 112 -6.40 -0.99 -21.70
CA HIS A 112 -7.60 -0.78 -22.50
C HIS A 112 -8.60 0.07 -21.73
N ASN A 113 -9.12 1.14 -22.34
CA ASN A 113 -10.13 1.95 -21.68
C ASN A 113 -11.47 1.19 -21.58
N TRP A 114 -11.82 0.77 -20.37
CA TRP A 114 -13.07 0.08 -20.04
C TRP A 114 -14.09 1.00 -19.34
N TRP A 115 -13.78 2.29 -19.21
CA TRP A 115 -14.66 3.29 -18.59
C TRP A 115 -15.60 3.93 -19.61
N SER A 116 -16.82 4.24 -19.17
CA SER A 116 -17.63 5.25 -19.87
C SER A 116 -17.00 6.63 -19.70
N GLU A 117 -17.22 7.54 -20.66
CA GLU A 117 -16.67 8.90 -20.61
C GLU A 117 -17.09 9.65 -19.32
N SER A 118 -18.36 9.52 -18.92
CA SER A 118 -18.87 10.18 -17.71
C SER A 118 -18.25 9.63 -16.43
N SER A 119 -18.00 8.32 -16.36
CA SER A 119 -17.33 7.70 -15.23
C SER A 119 -15.86 8.12 -15.14
N LEU A 120 -15.14 8.18 -16.27
CA LEU A 120 -13.76 8.65 -16.31
C LEU A 120 -13.63 10.11 -15.87
N GLN A 121 -14.52 10.99 -16.34
CA GLN A 121 -14.57 12.39 -15.90
C GLN A 121 -14.87 12.53 -14.40
N ALA A 122 -15.76 11.69 -13.85
CA ALA A 122 -16.06 11.68 -12.42
C ALA A 122 -14.88 11.19 -11.58
N PHE A 123 -14.19 10.14 -12.04
CA PHE A 123 -12.95 9.65 -11.43
C PHE A 123 -11.87 10.73 -11.43
N ASP A 124 -11.63 11.37 -12.58
CA ASP A 124 -10.68 12.48 -12.73
C ASP A 124 -10.94 13.63 -11.76
N LYS A 125 -12.21 13.99 -11.56
CA LYS A 125 -12.61 15.02 -10.60
C LYS A 125 -12.27 14.60 -9.17
N ARG A 126 -12.56 13.35 -8.78
CA ARG A 126 -12.30 12.84 -7.41
C ARG A 126 -10.81 12.71 -7.13
N ARG A 127 -10.03 12.12 -8.04
CA ARG A 127 -8.58 11.96 -7.83
C ARG A 127 -7.84 13.30 -7.80
N ARG A 128 -8.37 14.35 -8.43
CA ARG A 128 -7.81 15.71 -8.32
C ARG A 128 -7.85 16.25 -6.89
N CYS A 129 -8.88 15.91 -6.11
CA CYS A 129 -8.95 16.24 -4.69
C CYS A 129 -7.72 15.71 -3.93
N ILE A 130 -7.34 14.45 -4.18
CA ILE A 130 -6.17 13.81 -3.55
C ILE A 130 -4.89 14.57 -3.89
N VAL A 131 -4.70 14.97 -5.14
CA VAL A 131 -3.53 15.78 -5.57
C VAL A 131 -3.46 17.09 -4.81
N GLU A 132 -4.60 17.80 -4.70
CA GLU A 132 -4.68 19.09 -4.03
C GLU A 132 -4.47 18.96 -2.51
N GLN A 133 -5.07 17.95 -1.88
CA GLN A 133 -4.91 17.67 -0.46
C GLN A 133 -3.45 17.36 -0.12
N TYR A 134 -2.86 16.36 -0.77
CA TYR A 134 -1.50 15.94 -0.45
C TYR A 134 -0.46 16.96 -0.88
N GLY A 135 -0.69 17.65 -2.01
CA GLY A 135 0.11 18.79 -2.46
C GLY A 135 0.16 19.93 -1.44
N ASN A 136 -0.77 19.96 -0.47
CA ASN A 136 -0.78 20.96 0.57
C ASN A 136 0.11 20.67 1.78
N TYR A 137 0.59 19.43 1.94
CA TYR A 137 1.41 19.02 3.07
C TYR A 137 2.87 19.44 2.93
N THR A 138 3.42 20.03 4.00
CA THR A 138 4.83 20.41 4.10
C THR A 138 5.57 19.41 4.96
N VAL A 139 6.63 18.83 4.42
CA VAL A 139 7.40 17.76 5.08
C VAL A 139 8.08 18.30 6.34
N PRO A 140 7.89 17.67 7.51
CA PRO A 140 8.41 18.18 8.77
C PRO A 140 9.90 18.49 8.71
N LYS A 141 10.30 19.65 9.24
CA LYS A 141 11.70 20.15 9.28
C LYS A 141 12.32 20.44 7.92
N THR A 142 11.52 20.53 6.86
CA THR A 142 12.00 20.91 5.53
C THR A 142 11.09 22.00 4.93
N SER A 143 11.52 22.62 3.84
CA SER A 143 10.69 23.53 3.03
C SER A 143 9.96 22.80 1.89
N PHE A 144 10.14 21.48 1.75
CA PHE A 144 9.56 20.72 0.65
C PHE A 144 8.10 20.38 0.93
N ARG A 145 7.27 20.48 -0.11
CA ARG A 145 5.89 20.01 -0.10
C ARG A 145 5.83 18.63 -0.73
N VAL A 146 4.90 17.80 -0.27
CA VAL A 146 4.61 16.53 -0.94
C VAL A 146 4.15 16.81 -2.37
N ASN A 147 4.67 16.05 -3.33
CA ASN A 147 4.19 16.13 -4.70
C ASN A 147 2.92 15.29 -4.84
N GLY A 148 1.75 15.94 -4.69
CA GLY A 148 0.46 15.25 -4.74
C GLY A 148 0.15 14.55 -6.07
N LYS A 149 0.81 14.94 -7.17
CA LYS A 149 0.70 14.23 -8.46
C LYS A 149 1.54 12.96 -8.48
N LEU A 150 2.80 13.05 -8.04
CA LEU A 150 3.71 11.91 -7.95
C LEU A 150 3.15 10.83 -7.03
N THR A 151 2.54 11.24 -5.92
CA THR A 151 2.06 10.33 -4.88
C THR A 151 0.60 9.90 -5.05
N GLN A 152 -0.04 10.27 -6.17
CA GLN A 152 -1.49 10.13 -6.33
C GLN A 152 -1.97 8.68 -6.18
N GLY A 153 -1.34 7.73 -6.87
CA GLY A 153 -1.74 6.32 -6.85
C GLY A 153 -1.68 5.72 -5.46
N GLU A 154 -0.53 5.85 -4.80
CA GLU A 154 -0.31 5.46 -3.41
C GLU A 154 -1.33 6.08 -2.44
N ASN A 155 -1.61 7.37 -2.60
CA ASN A 155 -2.56 8.07 -1.73
C ASN A 155 -4.01 7.59 -1.97
N ILE A 156 -4.38 7.27 -3.21
CA ILE A 156 -5.68 6.66 -3.53
C ILE A 156 -5.76 5.28 -2.87
N ALA A 157 -4.72 4.46 -3.03
CA ALA A 157 -4.63 3.11 -2.49
C ALA A 157 -4.71 3.09 -0.97
N ASP A 158 -4.00 3.99 -0.29
CA ASP A 158 -4.10 4.20 1.15
C ASP A 158 -5.51 4.56 1.62
N ASN A 159 -6.17 5.50 0.93
CA ASN A 159 -7.50 5.95 1.32
C ASN A 159 -8.57 4.88 1.10
N GLY A 160 -8.52 4.18 -0.04
CA GLY A 160 -9.40 3.04 -0.33
C GLY A 160 -9.15 1.89 0.63
N GLY A 161 -7.89 1.51 0.81
CA GLY A 161 -7.53 0.33 1.59
C GLY A 161 -7.96 0.39 3.06
N VAL A 162 -7.75 1.53 3.73
CA VAL A 162 -8.18 1.68 5.13
C VAL A 162 -9.70 1.75 5.25
N LYS A 163 -10.38 2.40 4.30
CA LYS A 163 -11.84 2.48 4.26
C LYS A 163 -12.46 1.09 4.10
N GLU A 164 -11.98 0.31 3.14
CA GLU A 164 -12.42 -1.06 2.88
C GLU A 164 -12.13 -1.98 4.08
N ALA A 165 -10.93 -1.87 4.66
CA ALA A 165 -10.55 -2.66 5.83
C ALA A 165 -11.42 -2.34 7.06
N PHE A 166 -11.77 -1.07 7.26
CA PHE A 166 -12.65 -0.67 8.36
C PHE A 166 -14.07 -1.21 8.15
N GLN A 167 -14.60 -1.11 6.93
CA GLN A 167 -15.90 -1.69 6.60
C GLN A 167 -15.91 -3.22 6.79
N ALA A 168 -14.84 -3.91 6.36
CA ALA A 168 -14.71 -5.35 6.55
C ALA A 168 -14.61 -5.73 8.04
N TYR A 169 -13.96 -4.92 8.86
CA TYR A 169 -13.94 -5.08 10.31
C TYR A 169 -15.33 -4.88 10.94
N GLN A 170 -16.09 -3.87 10.50
CA GLN A 170 -17.46 -3.66 10.96
C GLN A 170 -18.37 -4.84 10.61
N ASN A 171 -18.24 -5.40 9.41
CA ASN A 171 -18.96 -6.62 9.01
C ASN A 171 -18.57 -7.81 9.92
N TYR A 172 -17.29 -7.99 10.21
CA TYR A 172 -16.83 -9.02 11.15
C TYR A 172 -17.50 -8.87 12.52
N VAL A 173 -17.55 -7.66 13.08
CA VAL A 173 -18.21 -7.38 14.38
C VAL A 173 -19.71 -7.63 14.31
N GLN A 174 -20.36 -7.27 13.20
CA GLN A 174 -21.79 -7.53 13.00
C GLN A 174 -22.10 -9.04 13.00
N GLU A 175 -21.25 -9.84 12.37
CA GLU A 175 -21.44 -11.29 12.24
C GLU A 175 -21.02 -12.07 13.49
N ASN A 176 -19.96 -11.63 14.18
CA ASN A 176 -19.29 -12.41 15.25
C ASN A 176 -19.41 -11.78 16.64
N GLY A 177 -19.89 -10.54 16.74
CA GLY A 177 -19.92 -9.75 17.97
C GLY A 177 -18.62 -8.99 18.25
N GLU A 178 -18.65 -8.08 19.24
CA GLU A 178 -17.44 -7.38 19.69
C GLU A 178 -16.49 -8.33 20.45
N GLU A 179 -15.21 -8.31 20.07
CA GLU A 179 -14.15 -8.96 20.85
C GLU A 179 -13.87 -8.22 22.18
N PRO A 180 -13.32 -8.90 23.20
CA PRO A 180 -12.88 -8.25 24.42
C PRO A 180 -11.88 -7.11 24.16
N ARG A 181 -11.98 -6.03 24.96
CA ARG A 181 -11.03 -4.91 24.88
C ARG A 181 -9.62 -5.35 25.25
N LEU A 182 -8.61 -4.72 24.62
CA LEU A 182 -7.21 -5.01 24.87
C LEU A 182 -6.81 -4.77 26.34
N PRO A 183 -6.17 -5.74 27.02
CA PRO A 183 -5.64 -5.54 28.36
C PRO A 183 -4.63 -4.38 28.43
N GLY A 184 -4.82 -3.45 29.38
CA GLY A 184 -4.02 -2.23 29.53
C GLY A 184 -4.47 -1.05 28.67
N LEU A 185 -5.40 -1.28 27.74
CA LEU A 185 -5.96 -0.27 26.82
C LEU A 185 -7.50 -0.28 26.83
N GLN A 186 -8.13 -0.77 27.90
CA GLN A 186 -9.59 -0.95 27.97
C GLN A 186 -10.39 0.35 27.87
N GLN A 187 -9.74 1.50 28.05
CA GLN A 187 -10.33 2.82 27.81
C GLN A 187 -10.59 3.11 26.32
N TYR A 188 -9.99 2.34 25.41
CA TYR A 188 -10.19 2.48 23.96
C TYR A 188 -11.19 1.44 23.46
N SER A 189 -12.09 1.85 22.56
CA SER A 189 -12.92 0.91 21.81
C SER A 189 -12.09 0.13 20.80
N ASN A 190 -12.59 -1.01 20.33
CA ASN A 190 -11.87 -1.78 19.30
C ASN A 190 -11.82 -1.04 17.96
N GLU A 191 -12.79 -0.17 17.65
CA GLU A 191 -12.70 0.75 16.50
C GLU A 191 -11.58 1.78 16.68
N GLN A 192 -11.39 2.31 17.88
CA GLN A 192 -10.22 3.15 18.17
C GLN A 192 -8.91 2.35 18.01
N ILE A 193 -8.89 1.10 18.49
CA ILE A 193 -7.73 0.21 18.32
C ILE A 193 -7.45 -0.10 16.85
N PHE A 194 -8.46 -0.21 15.99
CA PHE A 194 -8.28 -0.35 14.54
C PHE A 194 -7.45 0.82 13.98
N PHE A 195 -7.85 2.06 14.27
CA PHE A 195 -7.14 3.24 13.76
C PHE A 195 -5.76 3.41 14.38
N VAL A 196 -5.58 3.03 15.65
CA VAL A 196 -4.25 2.95 16.29
C VAL A 196 -3.37 1.92 15.58
N SER A 197 -3.91 0.75 15.26
CA SER A 197 -3.18 -0.31 14.54
C SER A 197 -2.69 0.18 13.17
N TYR A 198 -3.58 0.85 12.43
CA TYR A 198 -3.24 1.47 11.15
C TYR A 198 -2.12 2.50 11.29
N ALA A 199 -2.26 3.45 12.21
CA ALA A 199 -1.24 4.48 12.42
C ALA A 199 0.09 3.92 12.94
N HIS A 200 0.06 2.82 13.70
CA HIS A 200 1.23 2.28 14.38
C HIS A 200 2.26 1.70 13.41
N PHE A 201 1.86 0.98 12.36
CA PHE A 201 2.84 0.39 11.44
C PHE A 201 3.55 1.43 10.56
N TRP A 202 3.01 2.66 10.49
CA TRP A 202 3.65 3.82 9.86
C TRP A 202 4.62 4.58 10.80
N CYS A 203 4.77 4.15 12.05
CA CYS A 203 5.68 4.81 12.99
C CYS A 203 7.14 4.69 12.52
N GLY A 204 7.72 5.82 12.11
CA GLY A 204 9.09 5.91 11.66
C GLY A 204 9.65 7.32 11.78
N LYS A 205 10.98 7.44 11.71
CA LYS A 205 11.67 8.73 11.62
C LYS A 205 12.77 8.62 10.57
N LYS A 206 12.90 9.66 9.76
CA LYS A 206 13.94 9.76 8.73
C LYS A 206 14.92 10.87 9.08
N LYS A 207 16.17 10.71 8.62
CA LYS A 207 17.13 11.81 8.55
C LYS A 207 16.62 12.84 7.52
N GLU A 208 16.92 14.12 7.71
CA GLU A 208 16.45 15.19 6.82
C GLU A 208 16.82 14.94 5.35
N ALA A 209 18.07 14.52 5.08
CA ALA A 209 18.50 14.17 3.73
C ALA A 209 17.69 13.00 3.12
N ALA A 210 17.31 12.01 3.92
CA ALA A 210 16.48 10.89 3.45
C ALA A 210 15.02 11.32 3.23
N ALA A 211 14.48 12.21 4.08
CA ALA A 211 13.16 12.79 3.89
C ALA A 211 13.10 13.66 2.62
N MET A 212 14.14 14.45 2.34
CA MET A 212 14.27 15.22 1.10
C MET A 212 14.34 14.31 -0.12
N GLN A 213 15.17 13.25 -0.07
CA GLN A 213 15.27 12.29 -1.16
C GLN A 213 13.91 11.63 -1.44
N GLN A 214 13.22 11.19 -0.38
CA GLN A 214 11.90 10.56 -0.51
C GLN A 214 10.92 11.48 -1.24
N VAL A 215 10.76 12.71 -0.77
CA VAL A 215 9.76 13.66 -1.31
C VAL A 215 9.99 13.97 -2.80
N LEU A 216 11.22 13.81 -3.28
CA LEU A 216 11.58 14.08 -4.67
C LEU A 216 11.49 12.85 -5.59
N THR A 217 11.53 11.62 -5.04
CA THR A 217 11.74 10.41 -5.86
C THR A 217 10.84 9.23 -5.54
N ASP A 218 10.23 9.21 -4.37
CA ASP A 218 9.35 8.15 -3.92
C ASP A 218 7.89 8.49 -4.28
N GLU A 219 7.18 7.53 -4.85
CA GLU A 219 5.73 7.61 -5.09
C GLU A 219 4.93 7.52 -3.79
N HIS A 220 5.53 7.05 -2.71
CA HIS A 220 4.90 6.98 -1.40
C HIS A 220 4.98 8.34 -0.70
N SER A 221 3.83 8.84 -0.24
CA SER A 221 3.81 9.96 0.70
C SER A 221 4.66 9.65 1.94
N PRO A 222 5.29 10.66 2.58
CA PRO A 222 5.92 10.48 3.88
C PRO A 222 4.93 9.87 4.89
N GLU A 223 5.41 9.01 5.77
CA GLU A 223 4.57 8.13 6.62
C GLU A 223 3.53 8.90 7.43
N VAL A 224 3.91 10.08 7.95
CA VAL A 224 2.99 10.93 8.72
C VAL A 224 1.79 11.39 7.90
N PHE A 225 1.96 11.60 6.58
CA PHE A 225 0.87 12.00 5.69
C PHE A 225 0.08 10.82 5.15
N ARG A 226 0.65 9.61 5.11
CA ARG A 226 -0.12 8.36 4.90
C ARG A 226 -1.09 8.10 6.05
N VAL A 227 -0.73 8.52 7.28
CA VAL A 227 -1.66 8.51 8.42
C VAL A 227 -2.64 9.70 8.37
N ILE A 228 -2.12 10.93 8.42
CA ILE A 228 -2.97 12.13 8.56
C ILE A 228 -3.88 12.33 7.35
N GLY A 229 -3.36 12.13 6.13
CA GLY A 229 -4.13 12.31 4.90
C GLY A 229 -5.33 11.38 4.83
N VAL A 230 -5.12 10.09 5.08
CA VAL A 230 -6.17 9.07 5.12
C VAL A 230 -7.18 9.37 6.22
N LEU A 231 -6.72 9.52 7.47
CA LEU A 231 -7.64 9.69 8.60
C LEU A 231 -8.44 11.00 8.51
N SER A 232 -7.90 12.04 7.85
CA SER A 232 -8.64 13.28 7.58
C SER A 232 -9.83 13.07 6.64
N ASN A 233 -9.71 12.11 5.71
CA ASN A 233 -10.76 11.78 4.74
C ASN A 233 -11.78 10.76 5.27
N MET A 234 -11.50 10.09 6.38
CA MET A 234 -12.41 9.11 6.96
C MET A 234 -13.38 9.77 7.95
N GLU A 235 -14.66 9.89 7.56
CA GLU A 235 -15.73 10.32 8.48
C GLU A 235 -15.79 9.43 9.72
N ALA A 236 -15.68 8.11 9.53
CA ALA A 236 -15.70 7.14 10.62
C ALA A 236 -14.59 7.38 11.66
N PHE A 237 -13.39 7.81 11.24
CA PHE A 237 -12.34 8.17 12.19
C PHE A 237 -12.74 9.37 13.05
N ALA A 238 -13.28 10.41 12.41
CA ALA A 238 -13.75 11.60 13.10
C ALA A 238 -14.89 11.28 14.08
N ASP A 239 -15.80 10.37 13.73
CA ASP A 239 -16.90 9.93 14.59
C ASP A 239 -16.39 9.13 15.80
N VAL A 240 -15.53 8.14 15.56
CA VAL A 240 -14.97 7.25 16.58
C VAL A 240 -14.13 8.02 17.61
N TYR A 241 -13.41 9.05 17.19
CA TYR A 241 -12.62 9.92 18.07
C TYR A 241 -13.33 11.22 18.48
N LYS A 242 -14.56 11.45 18.00
CA LYS A 242 -15.33 12.68 18.23
C LYS A 242 -14.52 13.95 17.88
N CYS A 243 -13.82 13.92 16.76
CA CYS A 243 -12.97 15.02 16.31
C CYS A 243 -13.84 16.27 16.01
N PRO A 244 -13.50 17.45 16.57
CA PRO A 244 -14.23 18.68 16.27
C PRO A 244 -14.26 18.97 14.77
N LYS A 245 -15.39 19.47 14.26
CA LYS A 245 -15.49 19.94 12.87
C LYS A 245 -14.42 21.01 12.59
N ASN A 246 -13.82 20.95 11.41
CA ASN A 246 -12.72 21.82 10.97
C ASN A 246 -11.43 21.70 11.78
N SER A 247 -11.29 20.66 12.60
CA SER A 247 -9.97 20.31 13.14
C SER A 247 -9.06 19.78 12.03
N PRO A 248 -7.72 19.78 12.20
CA PRO A 248 -6.80 19.33 11.17
C PRO A 248 -7.04 17.91 10.63
N VAL A 249 -7.66 17.03 11.44
CA VAL A 249 -8.01 15.65 11.08
C VAL A 249 -9.51 15.44 10.85
N ASN A 250 -10.30 16.52 10.84
CA ASN A 250 -11.71 16.50 10.45
C ASN A 250 -12.06 17.75 9.62
N PRO A 251 -11.46 17.89 8.42
CA PRO A 251 -11.79 18.99 7.52
C PRO A 251 -13.22 18.88 7.00
N ASP A 252 -13.83 20.02 6.66
CA ASP A 252 -15.18 20.07 6.04
C ASP A 252 -15.23 19.34 4.70
N TYR A 253 -14.15 19.43 3.92
CA TYR A 253 -14.03 18.75 2.64
C TYR A 253 -13.10 17.54 2.75
N LYS A 254 -13.65 16.37 2.43
CA LYS A 254 -12.95 15.07 2.48
C LYS A 254 -12.82 14.49 1.07
N CYS A 255 -11.62 14.05 0.70
CA CYS A 255 -11.39 13.42 -0.59
C CYS A 255 -11.83 11.95 -0.55
N ILE A 256 -12.75 11.56 -1.44
CA ILE A 256 -13.23 10.18 -1.55
C ILE A 256 -13.22 9.77 -3.02
N VAL A 257 -12.49 8.70 -3.32
CA VAL A 257 -12.42 8.09 -4.66
C VAL A 257 -13.20 6.78 -4.66
N TRP A 258 -12.66 5.79 -3.95
CA TRP A 258 -13.22 4.46 -3.70
C TRP A 258 -13.89 4.39 -2.33
#